data_AF-A0A9Q4H7N5-F1
#
_entry.id   AF-A0A9Q4H7N5-F1
#
_cell.length_a   1.000
_cell.length_b   1.000
_cell.length_c   1.000
_cell.angle_alpha   90.00
_cell.angle_beta   90.00
_cell.angle_gamma   90.00
#
_symmetry.space_group_name_H-M   'P 1'
#
loop_
_entity.id
_entity.type
_entity.pdbx_description
1 polymer ?
#
loop_
_entity_poly.entity_id
_entity_poly.type
_entity_poly.pdbx_seq_one_letter_code
_entity_poly.pdbx_strand_id
1 'polypeptide(L)'
;VITKAGNNVTFDLNNNLTVGGPGKDGKDGVDGQLGVQGKDGKTGVALNGKDGTIGINGKDGSNGSITVKQGKLGVDGKDGETKTRIVYNTTTPDGKPVTEEVATLNDGLKFVGDTGEVIAKKLNETLAIKGNLTATAAVTDKNLRVDNENGQLIVKMAKSLTDLTNATFGSDNSNTTIGGNGVTITPKGGDASNTVSLTDKGLNNGNNQVTNVSTGLKDRDGNNVTLANASGDVLNNAVNVGDLKDSVNNLTNATTGGFGLTDEKGNDVKADLGKTVTVQGDGSVKTEVVEKDGKKALQIGLTNNVTVGNDKEPGTITVKGENGKDGVSISGKDGISIKGENG
;
A
#
# COMPACT_ATOMS: atom_id res chain seq x y z
N VAL A 1 7.89 -86.82 -30.63
CA VAL A 1 6.95 -87.97 -30.69
C VAL A 1 5.55 -87.41 -30.95
N ILE A 2 4.69 -88.10 -31.70
CA ILE A 2 3.29 -87.67 -31.89
C ILE A 2 2.43 -88.71 -31.19
N THR A 3 1.63 -88.30 -30.21
CA THR A 3 0.72 -89.19 -29.49
C THR A 3 -0.73 -88.80 -29.75
N LYS A 4 -1.63 -89.79 -29.78
CA LYS A 4 -3.06 -89.59 -29.95
C LYS A 4 -3.82 -90.27 -28.82
N ALA A 5 -4.68 -89.53 -28.15
CA ALA A 5 -5.58 -90.04 -27.11
C ALA A 5 -7.00 -89.52 -27.36
N GLY A 6 -7.91 -90.40 -27.76
CA GLY A 6 -9.25 -90.02 -28.22
C GLY A 6 -9.19 -89.08 -29.43
N ASN A 7 -9.86 -87.92 -29.33
CA ASN A 7 -9.83 -86.86 -30.33
C ASN A 7 -8.65 -85.89 -30.18
N ASN A 8 -7.83 -86.04 -29.14
CA ASN A 8 -6.69 -85.17 -28.92
C ASN A 8 -5.45 -85.71 -29.64
N VAL A 9 -4.74 -84.83 -30.35
CA VAL A 9 -3.44 -85.11 -30.96
C VAL A 9 -2.41 -84.22 -30.29
N THR A 10 -1.37 -84.83 -29.73
CA THR A 10 -0.28 -84.13 -29.06
C THR A 10 0.99 -84.26 -29.89
N PHE A 11 1.60 -83.11 -30.18
CA PHE A 11 2.89 -83.02 -30.84
C PHE A 11 3.95 -82.75 -29.78
N ASP A 12 4.82 -83.72 -29.51
CA ASP A 12 5.99 -83.49 -28.65
C ASP A 12 7.05 -82.80 -29.50
N LEU A 13 7.07 -81.47 -29.38
CA LEU A 13 8.02 -80.60 -30.04
C LEU A 13 9.34 -80.57 -29.27
N ASN A 14 10.43 -80.24 -29.96
CA ASN A 14 11.67 -79.85 -29.30
C ASN A 14 11.47 -78.54 -28.51
N ASN A 15 12.46 -78.19 -27.66
CA ASN A 15 12.45 -76.95 -26.88
C ASN A 15 12.25 -75.69 -27.73
N ASN A 16 12.71 -75.72 -28.99
CA ASN A 16 12.53 -74.65 -29.95
C ASN A 16 11.64 -75.13 -31.11
N LEU A 17 10.59 -74.36 -31.42
CA LEU A 17 9.80 -74.50 -32.64
C LEU A 17 10.04 -73.26 -33.52
N THR A 18 10.53 -73.48 -34.73
CA THR A 18 10.65 -72.43 -35.75
C THR A 18 9.59 -72.66 -36.82
N VAL A 19 8.80 -71.62 -37.10
CA VAL A 19 7.81 -71.60 -38.19
C VAL A 19 8.27 -70.56 -39.20
N GLY A 20 8.23 -70.92 -40.49
CA GLY A 20 8.94 -70.17 -41.54
C GLY A 20 10.39 -70.63 -41.67
N GLY A 21 11.16 -69.98 -42.54
CA GLY A 21 12.56 -70.36 -42.76
C GLY A 21 13.34 -69.46 -43.72
N PRO A 22 14.68 -69.49 -43.64
CA PRO A 22 15.52 -68.69 -44.52
C PRO A 22 15.39 -69.14 -45.96
N GLY A 23 15.48 -68.18 -46.88
CA GLY A 23 15.61 -68.49 -48.30
C GLY A 23 17.00 -69.07 -48.57
N LYS A 24 17.10 -69.90 -49.60
CA LYS A 24 18.36 -70.49 -50.06
C LYS A 24 18.80 -69.81 -51.35
N ASP A 25 20.10 -69.70 -51.54
CA ASP A 25 20.73 -69.27 -52.80
C ASP A 25 20.29 -67.87 -53.27
N GLY A 26 20.26 -66.90 -52.35
CA GLY A 26 19.92 -65.50 -52.65
C GLY A 26 18.42 -65.23 -52.85
N LYS A 27 17.55 -66.21 -52.57
CA LYS A 27 16.10 -66.02 -52.51
C LYS A 27 15.66 -65.57 -51.12
N ASP A 28 14.51 -64.91 -51.05
CA ASP A 28 13.87 -64.53 -49.79
C ASP A 28 13.38 -65.76 -49.01
N GLY A 29 13.35 -65.63 -47.69
CA GLY A 29 12.72 -66.61 -46.80
C GLY A 29 11.20 -66.54 -46.82
N VAL A 30 10.57 -67.43 -46.06
CA VAL A 30 9.12 -67.43 -45.85
C VAL A 30 8.82 -67.07 -44.40
N ASP A 31 8.00 -66.05 -44.20
CA ASP A 31 7.54 -65.61 -42.89
C ASP A 31 6.79 -66.72 -42.16
N GLY A 32 7.07 -66.88 -40.86
CA GLY A 32 6.30 -67.79 -40.01
C GLY A 32 4.94 -67.23 -39.63
N GLN A 33 3.92 -68.09 -39.55
CA GLN A 33 2.62 -67.72 -39.00
C GLN A 33 2.11 -68.81 -38.06
N LEU A 34 1.67 -68.42 -36.86
CA LEU A 34 0.98 -69.30 -35.92
C LEU A 34 -0.34 -68.66 -35.51
N GLY A 35 -1.40 -69.44 -35.42
CA GLY A 35 -2.70 -68.95 -35.01
C GLY A 35 -3.49 -69.95 -34.19
N VAL A 36 -4.30 -69.46 -33.25
CA VAL A 36 -5.28 -70.26 -32.52
C VAL A 36 -6.67 -69.91 -33.03
N GLN A 37 -7.45 -70.94 -33.41
CA GLN A 37 -8.78 -70.73 -33.96
C GLN A 37 -9.82 -70.58 -32.85
N GLY A 38 -10.72 -69.62 -33.03
CA GLY A 38 -11.93 -69.45 -32.25
C GLY A 38 -13.00 -70.47 -32.62
N LYS A 39 -14.03 -70.57 -31.78
CA LYS A 39 -15.18 -71.47 -32.00
C LYS A 39 -15.95 -71.18 -33.30
N ASP A 40 -15.89 -69.94 -33.78
CA ASP A 40 -16.48 -69.48 -35.04
C ASP A 40 -15.61 -69.80 -36.27
N GLY A 41 -14.47 -70.47 -36.09
CA GLY A 41 -13.53 -70.82 -37.15
C GLY A 41 -12.62 -69.66 -37.58
N LYS A 42 -12.70 -68.48 -36.95
CA LYS A 42 -11.81 -67.35 -37.21
C LYS A 42 -10.60 -67.40 -36.27
N THR A 43 -9.46 -66.88 -36.71
CA THR A 43 -8.25 -66.83 -35.87
C THR A 43 -8.45 -65.85 -34.73
N GLY A 44 -8.43 -66.34 -33.48
CA GLY A 44 -8.59 -65.55 -32.26
C GLY A 44 -7.30 -64.85 -31.84
N VAL A 45 -6.14 -65.53 -31.89
CA VAL A 45 -4.82 -64.92 -31.69
C VAL A 45 -3.88 -65.40 -32.78
N ALA A 46 -3.10 -64.49 -33.37
CA ALA A 46 -2.12 -64.79 -34.41
C ALA A 46 -0.75 -64.19 -34.08
N LEU A 47 0.32 -64.91 -34.42
CA LEU A 47 1.70 -64.43 -34.41
C LEU A 47 2.18 -64.37 -35.86
N ASN A 48 2.64 -63.21 -36.31
CA ASN A 48 3.09 -62.99 -37.69
C ASN A 48 4.58 -62.63 -37.73
N GLY A 49 5.38 -63.48 -38.39
CA GLY A 49 6.82 -63.27 -38.56
C GLY A 49 7.17 -62.11 -39.50
N LYS A 50 6.25 -61.71 -40.38
CA LYS A 50 6.48 -60.63 -41.36
C LYS A 50 6.78 -59.28 -40.72
N ASP A 51 6.02 -58.94 -39.69
CA ASP A 51 6.01 -57.63 -39.05
C ASP A 51 6.06 -57.70 -37.51
N GLY A 52 6.25 -58.92 -36.97
CA GLY A 52 6.31 -59.17 -35.54
C GLY A 52 5.00 -58.85 -34.82
N THR A 53 3.87 -58.83 -35.53
CA THR A 53 2.57 -58.50 -34.91
C THR A 53 1.97 -59.70 -34.17
N ILE A 54 1.33 -59.38 -33.05
CA ILE A 54 0.40 -60.25 -32.34
C ILE A 54 -1.01 -59.77 -32.68
N GLY A 55 -1.70 -60.46 -33.58
CA GLY A 55 -3.10 -60.21 -33.88
C GLY A 55 -4.01 -60.80 -32.80
N ILE A 56 -5.02 -60.05 -32.37
CA ILE A 56 -6.00 -60.46 -31.36
C ILE A 56 -7.39 -60.13 -31.91
N ASN A 57 -8.19 -61.15 -32.16
CA ASN A 57 -9.58 -61.01 -32.56
C ASN A 57 -10.45 -61.37 -31.36
N GLY A 58 -10.94 -60.33 -30.70
CA GLY A 58 -11.83 -60.44 -29.56
C GLY A 58 -13.26 -60.83 -29.96
N LYS A 59 -14.02 -61.23 -28.94
CA LYS A 59 -15.46 -61.50 -29.06
C LYS A 59 -16.19 -60.22 -29.53
N ASP A 60 -17.22 -60.40 -30.35
CA ASP A 60 -18.12 -59.34 -30.84
C ASP A 60 -17.43 -58.26 -31.72
N GLY A 61 -16.33 -58.60 -32.38
CA GLY A 61 -15.69 -57.74 -33.39
C GLY A 61 -14.63 -56.78 -32.85
N SER A 62 -14.33 -56.83 -31.55
CA SER A 62 -13.21 -56.10 -30.93
C SER A 62 -11.87 -56.71 -31.35
N ASN A 63 -11.35 -56.28 -32.50
CA ASN A 63 -10.08 -56.77 -33.03
C ASN A 63 -8.96 -55.74 -32.82
N GLY A 64 -7.74 -56.23 -32.68
CA GLY A 64 -6.55 -55.39 -32.67
C GLY A 64 -5.27 -56.15 -32.96
N SER A 65 -4.16 -55.43 -33.06
CA SER A 65 -2.83 -56.02 -33.17
C SER A 65 -1.83 -55.29 -32.29
N ILE A 66 -0.90 -56.02 -31.69
CA ILE A 66 0.18 -55.48 -30.88
C ILE A 66 1.50 -55.70 -31.63
N THR A 67 2.37 -54.70 -31.65
CA THR A 67 3.72 -54.79 -32.22
C THR A 67 4.67 -53.88 -31.44
N VAL A 68 5.96 -53.93 -31.79
CA VAL A 68 6.96 -52.98 -31.28
C VAL A 68 7.50 -52.14 -32.43
N LYS A 69 7.54 -50.83 -32.23
CA LYS A 69 8.10 -49.88 -33.21
C LYS A 69 8.95 -48.84 -32.48
N GLN A 70 9.81 -48.16 -33.23
CA GLN A 70 10.43 -46.93 -32.73
C GLN A 70 9.39 -45.82 -32.73
N GLY A 71 9.22 -45.15 -31.59
CA GLY A 71 8.32 -44.02 -31.45
C GLY A 71 8.94 -42.88 -30.65
N LYS A 72 8.10 -41.91 -30.24
CA LYS A 72 8.56 -40.69 -29.58
C LYS A 72 9.35 -41.01 -28.30
N LEU A 73 10.38 -40.23 -28.01
CA LEU A 73 11.13 -40.27 -26.75
C LEU A 73 10.23 -40.04 -25.51
N GLY A 74 10.79 -40.31 -24.33
CA GLY A 74 10.19 -39.90 -23.05
C GLY A 74 10.39 -38.41 -22.76
N VAL A 75 10.00 -37.92 -21.58
CA VAL A 75 10.09 -36.49 -21.25
C VAL A 75 11.51 -35.92 -21.21
N ASP A 76 12.51 -36.75 -20.90
CA ASP A 76 13.92 -36.33 -20.76
C ASP A 76 14.76 -36.56 -22.01
N GLY A 77 14.19 -37.11 -23.08
CA GLY A 77 14.96 -37.38 -24.29
C GLY A 77 15.32 -36.08 -25.02
N LYS A 78 16.38 -36.15 -25.82
CA LYS A 78 16.80 -35.04 -26.69
C LYS A 78 16.08 -35.08 -28.03
N ASP A 79 16.04 -33.94 -28.72
CA ASP A 79 15.44 -33.87 -30.05
C ASP A 79 16.16 -34.81 -31.02
N GLY A 80 15.38 -35.52 -31.84
CA GLY A 80 15.86 -36.58 -32.74
C GLY A 80 16.03 -37.97 -32.11
N GLU A 81 15.87 -38.14 -30.80
CA GLU A 81 15.91 -39.47 -30.17
C GLU A 81 14.60 -40.24 -30.32
N THR A 82 14.68 -41.57 -30.39
CA THR A 82 13.50 -42.47 -30.40
C THR A 82 13.66 -43.54 -29.34
N LYS A 83 12.55 -44.11 -28.87
CA LYS A 83 12.57 -45.30 -28.03
C LYS A 83 11.64 -46.38 -28.55
N THR A 84 11.88 -47.62 -28.16
CA THR A 84 10.98 -48.73 -28.46
C THR A 84 9.64 -48.54 -27.74
N ARG A 85 8.55 -48.67 -28.50
CA ARG A 85 7.17 -48.52 -28.07
C ARG A 85 6.41 -49.80 -28.32
N ILE A 86 5.58 -50.20 -27.37
CA ILE A 86 4.50 -51.15 -27.64
C ILE A 86 3.40 -50.35 -28.34
N VAL A 87 3.10 -50.73 -29.57
CA VAL A 87 2.07 -50.12 -30.40
C VAL A 87 0.90 -51.08 -30.47
N TYR A 88 -0.30 -50.59 -30.19
CA TYR A 88 -1.52 -51.36 -30.39
C TYR A 88 -2.39 -50.67 -31.46
N ASN A 89 -2.83 -51.45 -32.43
CA ASN A 89 -3.73 -51.01 -33.48
C ASN A 89 -5.11 -51.59 -33.21
N THR A 90 -6.15 -50.78 -33.32
CA THR A 90 -7.55 -51.19 -33.22
C THR A 90 -8.33 -50.63 -34.39
N THR A 91 -9.63 -50.89 -34.44
CA THR A 91 -10.54 -50.23 -35.38
C THR A 91 -11.64 -49.51 -34.63
N THR A 92 -11.97 -48.29 -35.04
CA THR A 92 -13.17 -47.59 -34.60
C THR A 92 -14.45 -48.39 -34.96
N PRO A 93 -15.62 -48.06 -34.37
CA PRO A 93 -16.88 -48.70 -34.74
C PRO A 93 -17.23 -48.59 -36.24
N ASP A 94 -16.77 -47.55 -36.93
CA ASP A 94 -16.91 -47.36 -38.39
C ASP A 94 -15.80 -48.05 -39.22
N GLY A 95 -14.95 -48.87 -38.59
CA GLY A 95 -13.95 -49.71 -39.24
C GLY A 95 -12.63 -49.02 -39.60
N LYS A 96 -12.38 -47.79 -39.13
CA LYS A 96 -11.12 -47.08 -39.41
C LYS A 96 -10.02 -47.54 -38.44
N PRO A 97 -8.78 -47.77 -38.93
CA PRO A 97 -7.68 -48.14 -38.06
C PRO A 97 -7.31 -46.99 -37.11
N VAL A 98 -7.05 -47.31 -35.86
CA VAL A 98 -6.54 -46.42 -34.82
C VAL A 98 -5.25 -47.01 -34.29
N THR A 99 -4.16 -46.23 -34.31
CA THR A 99 -2.85 -46.64 -33.80
C THR A 99 -2.53 -45.84 -32.55
N GLU A 100 -2.21 -46.53 -31.47
CA GLU A 100 -1.93 -45.93 -30.17
C GLU A 100 -0.64 -46.55 -29.58
N GLU A 101 0.07 -45.76 -28.78
CA GLU A 101 1.30 -46.18 -28.10
C GLU A 101 1.03 -46.37 -26.60
N VAL A 102 1.53 -47.46 -26.03
CA VAL A 102 1.50 -47.67 -24.58
C VAL A 102 2.52 -46.73 -23.91
N ALA A 103 2.07 -45.92 -22.96
CA ALA A 103 2.94 -45.06 -22.17
C ALA A 103 3.87 -45.87 -21.26
N THR A 104 5.11 -45.40 -21.08
CA THR A 104 6.07 -45.98 -20.13
C THR A 104 6.37 -44.99 -19.02
N LEU A 105 6.99 -45.46 -17.92
CA LEU A 105 7.35 -44.57 -16.81
C LEU A 105 8.20 -43.36 -17.26
N ASN A 106 8.99 -43.50 -18.32
CA ASN A 106 9.81 -42.42 -18.87
C ASN A 106 9.00 -41.33 -19.61
N ASP A 107 7.69 -41.50 -19.85
CA ASP A 107 6.91 -40.55 -20.65
C ASP A 107 6.41 -39.32 -19.91
N GLY A 108 6.19 -39.40 -18.60
CA GLY A 108 6.04 -38.25 -17.72
C GLY A 108 5.15 -37.07 -18.15
N LEU A 109 5.41 -35.93 -17.50
CA LEU A 109 4.86 -34.61 -17.82
C LEU A 109 6.00 -33.56 -17.79
N LYS A 110 5.81 -32.46 -18.53
CA LYS A 110 6.69 -31.29 -18.52
C LYS A 110 5.94 -30.13 -17.88
N PHE A 111 6.63 -29.40 -17.01
CA PHE A 111 6.14 -28.19 -16.36
C PHE A 111 7.09 -27.05 -16.66
N VAL A 112 6.57 -25.84 -16.81
CA VAL A 112 7.38 -24.64 -17.05
C VAL A 112 6.84 -23.52 -16.18
N GLY A 113 7.74 -22.83 -15.49
CA GLY A 113 7.43 -21.61 -14.74
C GLY A 113 7.80 -20.37 -15.55
N ASP A 114 7.71 -19.21 -14.92
CA ASP A 114 7.98 -17.92 -15.57
C ASP A 114 9.42 -17.78 -16.10
N THR A 115 10.38 -18.54 -15.54
CA THR A 115 11.78 -18.55 -16.03
C THR A 115 11.96 -19.27 -17.35
N GLY A 116 10.94 -20.00 -17.84
CA GLY A 116 10.98 -20.77 -19.09
C GLY A 116 11.72 -22.11 -18.98
N GLU A 117 12.33 -22.42 -17.83
CA GLU A 117 12.99 -23.70 -17.61
C GLU A 117 11.96 -24.85 -17.51
N VAL A 118 12.22 -25.92 -18.26
CA VAL A 118 11.35 -27.09 -18.27
C VAL A 118 11.74 -28.06 -17.17
N ILE A 119 10.81 -28.32 -16.27
CA ILE A 119 10.89 -29.41 -15.29
C ILE A 119 10.21 -30.64 -15.90
N ALA A 120 11.00 -31.63 -16.28
CA ALA A 120 10.50 -32.92 -16.71
C ALA A 120 10.33 -33.85 -15.50
N LYS A 121 9.15 -34.47 -15.38
CA LYS A 121 8.82 -35.42 -14.32
C LYS A 121 8.34 -36.71 -14.95
N LYS A 122 9.05 -37.81 -14.75
CA LYS A 122 8.62 -39.13 -15.22
C LYS A 122 7.31 -39.57 -14.54
N LEU A 123 6.58 -40.49 -15.15
CA LEU A 123 5.42 -41.08 -14.45
C LEU A 123 5.94 -41.80 -13.20
N ASN A 124 5.17 -41.76 -12.12
CA ASN A 124 5.54 -42.23 -10.78
C ASN A 124 6.61 -41.38 -10.05
N GLU A 125 6.98 -40.21 -10.59
CA GLU A 125 7.73 -39.22 -9.81
C GLU A 125 6.82 -38.18 -9.16
N THR A 126 7.24 -37.66 -8.01
CA THR A 126 6.55 -36.56 -7.32
C THR A 126 7.09 -35.21 -7.80
N LEU A 127 6.21 -34.31 -8.25
CA LEU A 127 6.50 -32.88 -8.43
C LEU A 127 6.22 -32.14 -7.12
N ALA A 128 7.23 -31.46 -6.57
CA ALA A 128 7.05 -30.62 -5.40
C ALA A 128 6.71 -29.19 -5.81
N ILE A 129 5.63 -28.63 -5.25
CA ILE A 129 5.25 -27.21 -5.36
C ILE A 129 5.24 -26.67 -3.94
N LYS A 130 6.20 -25.82 -3.58
CA LYS A 130 6.43 -25.40 -2.18
C LYS A 130 6.56 -23.89 -2.05
N GLY A 131 5.91 -23.33 -1.02
CA GLY A 131 6.26 -22.03 -0.44
C GLY A 131 7.25 -22.21 0.72
N ASN A 132 7.98 -21.15 1.07
CA ASN A 132 9.03 -21.20 2.10
C ASN A 132 8.57 -20.77 3.50
N LEU A 133 7.26 -20.64 3.73
CA LEU A 133 6.72 -20.42 5.08
C LEU A 133 6.89 -21.67 5.95
N THR A 134 7.02 -21.49 7.26
CA THR A 134 7.04 -22.62 8.20
C THR A 134 5.66 -23.30 8.24
N ALA A 135 5.63 -24.60 8.51
CA ALA A 135 4.38 -25.38 8.55
C ALA A 135 3.42 -24.94 9.67
N THR A 136 3.90 -24.17 10.65
CA THR A 136 3.10 -23.63 11.77
C THR A 136 2.68 -22.19 11.57
N ALA A 137 3.09 -21.53 10.48
CA ALA A 137 2.68 -20.17 10.19
C ALA A 137 1.17 -20.11 9.91
N ALA A 138 0.52 -19.04 10.35
CA ALA A 138 -0.85 -18.73 9.92
C ALA A 138 -0.83 -18.37 8.42
N VAL A 139 -1.72 -18.97 7.65
CA VAL A 139 -1.84 -18.76 6.20
C VAL A 139 -3.30 -18.51 5.82
N THR A 140 -3.50 -17.85 4.68
CA THR A 140 -4.82 -17.66 4.07
C THR A 140 -4.75 -18.00 2.58
N ASP A 141 -5.76 -18.69 2.08
CA ASP A 141 -5.93 -19.04 0.66
C ASP A 141 -6.91 -18.09 -0.07
N LYS A 142 -7.54 -17.16 0.66
CA LYS A 142 -8.57 -16.25 0.13
C LYS A 142 -8.05 -15.24 -0.89
N ASN A 143 -6.76 -14.93 -0.85
CA ASN A 143 -6.16 -13.86 -1.66
C ASN A 143 -5.53 -14.34 -2.96
N LEU A 144 -5.38 -15.66 -3.16
CA LEU A 144 -4.80 -16.23 -4.37
C LEU A 144 -5.86 -17.05 -5.11
N ARG A 145 -5.91 -16.87 -6.43
CA ARG A 145 -6.77 -17.65 -7.33
C ARG A 145 -5.91 -18.24 -8.45
N VAL A 146 -6.28 -19.41 -8.96
CA VAL A 146 -5.63 -20.02 -10.12
C VAL A 146 -6.65 -20.11 -11.24
N ASP A 147 -6.37 -19.44 -12.36
CA ASP A 147 -7.21 -19.44 -13.56
C ASP A 147 -6.52 -20.24 -14.68
N ASN A 148 -7.30 -20.84 -15.59
CA ASN A 148 -6.77 -21.36 -16.85
C ASN A 148 -6.95 -20.31 -17.95
N GLU A 149 -5.85 -19.85 -18.53
CA GLU A 149 -5.83 -18.94 -19.67
C GLU A 149 -4.95 -19.53 -20.76
N ASN A 150 -5.52 -19.79 -21.95
CA ASN A 150 -4.79 -20.31 -23.11
C ASN A 150 -3.97 -21.58 -22.85
N GLY A 151 -4.46 -22.47 -21.97
CA GLY A 151 -3.77 -23.70 -21.60
C GLY A 151 -2.69 -23.53 -20.53
N GLN A 152 -2.59 -22.34 -19.92
CA GLN A 152 -1.68 -22.04 -18.82
C GLN A 152 -2.47 -21.81 -17.52
N LEU A 153 -1.92 -22.28 -16.40
CA LEU A 153 -2.43 -21.95 -15.08
C LEU A 153 -1.80 -20.64 -14.61
N ILE A 154 -2.61 -19.59 -14.46
CA ILE A 154 -2.17 -18.26 -14.02
C ILE A 154 -2.57 -18.05 -12.57
N VAL A 155 -1.58 -17.82 -11.70
CA VAL A 155 -1.81 -17.46 -10.30
C VAL A 155 -2.09 -15.95 -10.24
N LYS A 156 -3.25 -15.59 -9.68
CA LYS A 156 -3.72 -14.21 -9.55
C LYS A 156 -3.89 -13.85 -8.09
N MET A 157 -3.71 -12.56 -7.80
CA MET A 157 -3.94 -11.99 -6.48
C MET A 157 -5.23 -11.14 -6.48
N ALA A 158 -6.00 -11.22 -5.40
CA ALA A 158 -7.19 -10.38 -5.21
C ALA A 158 -6.80 -8.88 -5.18
N LYS A 159 -7.61 -8.02 -5.82
CA LYS A 159 -7.40 -6.56 -5.76
C LYS A 159 -7.61 -6.00 -4.35
N SER A 160 -8.55 -6.58 -3.61
CA SER A 160 -8.78 -6.31 -2.20
C SER A 160 -8.26 -7.50 -1.41
N LEU A 161 -7.16 -7.29 -0.70
CA LEU A 161 -6.58 -8.32 0.15
C LEU A 161 -7.37 -8.37 1.46
N THR A 162 -7.72 -9.58 1.89
CA THR A 162 -8.46 -9.83 3.14
C THR A 162 -7.72 -10.86 3.97
N ASP A 163 -8.04 -11.00 5.26
CA ASP A 163 -7.49 -12.09 6.09
C ASP A 163 -5.94 -12.04 6.22
N LEU A 164 -5.38 -10.83 6.13
CA LEU A 164 -3.96 -10.56 6.40
C LEU A 164 -3.81 -9.96 7.80
N THR A 165 -2.81 -10.43 8.54
CA THR A 165 -2.47 -9.84 9.85
C THR A 165 -1.74 -8.51 9.69
N ASN A 166 -0.72 -8.46 8.83
CA ASN A 166 0.05 -7.27 8.52
C ASN A 166 0.87 -7.45 7.24
N ALA A 167 1.39 -6.33 6.71
CA ALA A 167 2.48 -6.28 5.75
C ALA A 167 3.62 -5.45 6.36
N THR A 168 4.86 -5.95 6.25
CA THR A 168 6.05 -5.25 6.74
C THR A 168 7.01 -4.95 5.59
N PHE A 169 7.37 -3.69 5.43
CA PHE A 169 8.28 -3.17 4.43
C PHE A 169 9.55 -2.70 5.12
N GLY A 170 10.62 -3.47 5.00
CA GLY A 170 11.92 -3.13 5.57
C GLY A 170 12.79 -2.32 4.60
N SER A 171 13.55 -1.40 5.15
CA SER A 171 14.67 -0.69 4.48
C SER A 171 15.89 -0.70 5.39
N ASP A 172 17.02 -0.16 4.94
CA ASP A 172 18.22 -0.07 5.78
C ASP A 172 18.01 0.80 7.03
N ASN A 173 17.13 1.80 6.94
CA ASN A 173 16.95 2.82 7.97
C ASN A 173 15.69 2.63 8.83
N SER A 174 14.69 1.92 8.35
CA SER A 174 13.41 1.76 9.06
C SER A 174 12.62 0.55 8.59
N ASN A 175 11.64 0.15 9.39
CA ASN A 175 10.59 -0.79 9.00
C ASN A 175 9.24 -0.08 9.04
N THR A 176 8.45 -0.22 7.97
CA THR A 176 7.04 0.20 7.94
C THR A 176 6.16 -1.02 8.09
N THR A 177 5.29 -1.05 9.10
CA THR A 177 4.28 -2.09 9.28
C THR A 177 2.89 -1.51 9.06
N ILE A 178 2.10 -2.16 8.23
CA ILE A 178 0.69 -1.88 7.97
C ILE A 178 -0.12 -3.07 8.49
N GLY A 179 -1.07 -2.85 9.38
CA GLY A 179 -1.90 -3.94 9.91
C GLY A 179 -3.19 -3.44 10.53
N GLY A 180 -3.89 -4.31 11.27
CA GLY A 180 -5.17 -3.97 11.90
C GLY A 180 -5.10 -2.78 12.87
N ASN A 181 -3.92 -2.46 13.41
CA ASN A 181 -3.71 -1.34 14.32
C ASN A 181 -3.34 -0.01 13.62
N GLY A 182 -3.25 -0.01 12.29
CA GLY A 182 -2.88 1.16 11.48
C GLY A 182 -1.51 1.04 10.82
N VAL A 183 -0.80 2.17 10.73
CA VAL A 183 0.51 2.28 10.06
C VAL A 183 1.56 2.70 11.10
N THR A 184 2.70 2.03 11.12
CA THR A 184 3.84 2.38 11.99
C THR A 184 5.13 2.37 11.21
N ILE A 185 5.97 3.39 11.39
CA ILE A 185 7.31 3.49 10.82
C ILE A 185 8.30 3.50 11.99
N THR A 186 9.04 2.41 12.15
CA THR A 186 10.01 2.21 13.23
C THR A 186 11.43 2.37 12.69
N PRO A 187 12.20 3.38 13.13
CA PRO A 187 13.61 3.52 12.78
C PRO A 187 14.45 2.32 13.22
N LYS A 188 15.44 1.91 12.43
CA LYS A 188 16.43 0.89 12.79
C LYS A 188 17.60 1.57 13.51
N GLY A 189 17.92 1.12 14.73
CA GLY A 189 19.06 1.63 15.49
C GLY A 189 18.95 3.08 15.99
N GLY A 190 17.79 3.72 15.82
CA GLY A 190 17.48 5.04 16.37
C GLY A 190 16.72 4.96 17.71
N ASP A 191 16.49 6.12 18.32
CA ASP A 191 15.62 6.22 19.49
C ASP A 191 14.19 5.78 19.12
N ALA A 192 13.65 4.84 19.89
CA ALA A 192 12.26 4.37 19.74
C ALA A 192 11.24 5.51 19.87
N SER A 193 11.61 6.62 20.53
CA SER A 193 10.79 7.84 20.61
C SER A 193 10.54 8.49 19.25
N ASN A 194 11.36 8.19 18.23
CA ASN A 194 11.19 8.69 16.87
C ASN A 194 10.25 7.84 15.99
N THR A 195 9.53 6.88 16.58
CA THR A 195 8.55 6.06 15.87
C THR A 195 7.37 6.92 15.42
N VAL A 196 7.10 6.90 14.11
CA VAL A 196 5.91 7.55 13.55
C VAL A 196 4.78 6.53 13.48
N SER A 197 3.58 6.89 13.91
CA SER A 197 2.42 6.00 13.83
C SER A 197 1.12 6.74 13.58
N LEU A 198 0.25 6.12 12.79
CA LEU A 198 -1.14 6.53 12.60
C LEU A 198 -2.03 5.35 13.03
N THR A 199 -2.79 5.55 14.11
CA THR A 199 -3.61 4.52 14.76
C THR A 199 -5.02 5.04 15.02
N ASP A 200 -5.85 4.23 15.67
CA ASP A 200 -7.16 4.62 16.20
C ASP A 200 -7.10 5.80 17.19
N LYS A 201 -5.92 6.08 17.76
CA LYS A 201 -5.67 7.21 18.68
C LYS A 201 -5.16 8.47 17.97
N GLY A 202 -5.02 8.44 16.64
CA GLY A 202 -4.51 9.55 15.85
C GLY A 202 -3.04 9.40 15.43
N LEU A 203 -2.43 10.53 15.08
CA LEU A 203 -1.05 10.62 14.59
C LEU A 203 -0.06 10.89 15.73
N ASN A 204 0.95 10.04 15.87
CA ASN A 204 2.18 10.35 16.59
C ASN A 204 3.30 10.54 15.55
N ASN A 205 3.86 11.75 15.46
CA ASN A 205 4.92 12.07 14.51
C ASN A 205 6.34 11.74 15.03
N GLY A 206 6.45 11.08 16.19
CA GLY A 206 7.74 10.61 16.73
C GLY A 206 8.75 11.74 16.90
N ASN A 207 8.35 12.84 17.56
CA ASN A 207 9.19 14.04 17.78
C ASN A 207 9.75 14.70 16.51
N ASN A 208 9.34 14.27 15.30
CA ASN A 208 9.76 14.91 14.06
C ASN A 208 8.97 16.21 13.84
N GLN A 209 9.58 17.15 13.13
CA GLN A 209 8.87 18.34 12.67
C GLN A 209 7.78 17.95 11.65
N VAL A 210 6.59 18.54 11.79
CA VAL A 210 5.57 18.51 10.75
C VAL A 210 5.75 19.75 9.89
N THR A 211 6.22 19.58 8.66
CA THR A 211 6.46 20.68 7.72
C THR A 211 5.33 20.78 6.68
N ASN A 212 5.29 21.89 5.94
CA ASN A 212 4.28 22.14 4.90
C ASN A 212 2.81 22.14 5.40
N VAL A 213 2.61 22.58 6.64
CA VAL A 213 1.28 22.81 7.20
C VAL A 213 0.75 24.14 6.68
N SER A 214 -0.33 24.11 5.90
CA SER A 214 -1.06 25.31 5.47
C SER A 214 -1.66 26.05 6.67
N THR A 215 -2.08 27.30 6.48
CA THR A 215 -2.78 28.04 7.55
C THR A 215 -4.00 27.26 8.04
N GLY A 216 -4.17 27.21 9.36
CA GLY A 216 -5.36 26.62 9.99
C GLY A 216 -6.60 27.51 9.86
N LEU A 217 -6.42 28.76 9.45
CA LEU A 217 -7.45 29.80 9.44
C LEU A 217 -8.14 29.92 8.08
N LYS A 218 -8.74 28.81 7.63
CA LYS A 218 -9.61 28.79 6.44
C LYS A 218 -10.98 28.23 6.77
N ASP A 219 -12.02 28.83 6.20
CA ASP A 219 -13.36 28.29 6.28
C ASP A 219 -13.52 27.06 5.35
N ARG A 220 -14.71 26.46 5.36
CA ARG A 220 -15.02 25.26 4.56
C ARG A 220 -15.01 25.52 3.05
N ASP A 221 -15.14 26.77 2.63
CA ASP A 221 -15.08 27.19 1.24
C ASP A 221 -13.64 27.52 0.79
N GLY A 222 -12.68 27.45 1.73
CA GLY A 222 -11.26 27.70 1.49
C GLY A 222 -10.87 29.18 1.56
N ASN A 223 -11.76 30.06 2.00
CA ASN A 223 -11.45 31.48 2.20
C ASN A 223 -10.67 31.67 3.49
N ASN A 224 -9.78 32.66 3.51
CA ASN A 224 -9.04 33.00 4.72
C ASN A 224 -9.98 33.62 5.76
N VAL A 225 -9.84 33.18 7.01
CA VAL A 225 -10.54 33.71 8.18
C VAL A 225 -9.51 34.38 9.09
N THR A 226 -9.87 35.45 9.79
CA THR A 226 -8.99 36.01 10.82
C THR A 226 -9.13 35.20 12.10
N LEU A 227 -8.09 35.15 12.94
CA LEU A 227 -8.17 34.43 14.22
C LEU A 227 -9.36 34.89 15.09
N ALA A 228 -9.68 36.19 15.07
CA ALA A 228 -10.81 36.76 15.81
C ALA A 228 -12.19 36.26 15.34
N ASN A 229 -12.30 35.89 14.07
CA ASN A 229 -13.55 35.40 13.47
C ASN A 229 -13.58 33.87 13.31
N ALA A 230 -12.54 33.17 13.75
CA ALA A 230 -12.49 31.72 13.71
C ALA A 230 -13.59 31.13 14.61
N SER A 231 -14.31 30.14 14.10
CA SER A 231 -15.40 29.48 14.81
C SER A 231 -15.62 28.07 14.26
N GLY A 232 -16.36 27.25 15.02
CA GLY A 232 -16.68 25.87 14.62
C GLY A 232 -15.43 25.03 14.34
N ASP A 233 -15.42 24.32 13.21
CA ASP A 233 -14.34 23.40 12.82
C ASP A 233 -12.97 24.09 12.70
N VAL A 234 -12.94 25.39 12.34
CA VAL A 234 -11.70 26.16 12.19
C VAL A 234 -10.90 26.20 13.50
N LEU A 235 -11.59 26.17 14.66
CA LEU A 235 -10.95 26.15 15.98
C LEU A 235 -10.20 24.85 16.28
N ASN A 236 -10.47 23.78 15.53
CA ASN A 236 -9.84 22.46 15.70
C ASN A 236 -8.70 22.22 14.70
N ASN A 237 -8.45 23.16 13.78
CA ASN A 237 -7.41 23.02 12.78
C ASN A 237 -6.01 23.17 13.40
N ALA A 238 -5.02 22.52 12.79
CA ALA A 238 -3.62 22.78 13.11
C ALA A 238 -3.22 24.18 12.63
N VAL A 239 -2.51 24.93 13.47
CA VAL A 239 -1.91 26.22 13.12
C VAL A 239 -0.44 26.04 12.71
N ASN A 240 0.02 26.89 11.81
CA ASN A 240 1.44 26.93 11.44
C ASN A 240 2.17 28.12 12.10
N VAL A 241 3.50 28.16 11.93
CA VAL A 241 4.33 29.25 12.48
C VAL A 241 3.98 30.61 11.90
N GLY A 242 3.48 30.67 10.66
CA GLY A 242 2.99 31.90 10.03
C GLY A 242 1.77 32.47 10.76
N ASP A 243 0.76 31.63 11.03
CA ASP A 243 -0.44 32.01 11.79
C ASP A 243 -0.09 32.56 13.18
N LEU A 244 0.85 31.90 13.86
CA LEU A 244 1.35 32.34 15.16
C LEU A 244 2.07 33.69 15.04
N LYS A 245 2.94 33.84 14.05
CA LYS A 245 3.68 35.09 13.80
C LYS A 245 2.72 36.25 13.54
N ASP A 246 1.68 36.04 12.73
CA ASP A 246 0.70 37.08 12.43
C ASP A 246 -0.12 37.45 13.65
N SER A 247 -0.51 36.47 14.46
CA SER A 247 -1.21 36.70 15.74
C SER A 247 -0.35 37.52 16.72
N VAL A 248 0.94 37.19 16.84
CA VAL A 248 1.89 37.95 17.67
C VAL A 248 2.11 39.35 17.13
N ASN A 249 2.23 39.51 15.81
CA ASN A 249 2.38 40.83 15.19
C ASN A 249 1.14 41.70 15.45
N ASN A 250 -0.07 41.15 15.32
CA ASN A 250 -1.31 41.88 15.58
C ASN A 250 -1.44 42.34 17.03
N LEU A 251 -0.84 41.61 17.98
CA LEU A 251 -0.81 42.03 19.39
C LEU A 251 0.28 43.09 19.65
N THR A 252 1.46 42.91 19.07
CA THR A 252 2.64 43.67 19.48
C THR A 252 2.95 44.90 18.63
N ASN A 253 2.49 44.97 17.38
CA ASN A 253 2.83 46.08 16.47
C ASN A 253 1.90 47.29 16.69
N ALA A 254 2.45 48.49 16.84
CA ALA A 254 1.69 49.73 17.07
C ALA A 254 0.65 50.07 15.97
N THR A 255 0.81 49.51 14.77
CA THR A 255 -0.05 49.79 13.61
C THR A 255 -1.33 48.94 13.64
N THR A 256 -1.23 47.70 14.10
CA THR A 256 -2.35 46.74 14.12
C THR A 256 -2.88 46.46 15.54
N GLY A 257 -2.09 46.80 16.56
CA GLY A 257 -2.40 46.67 17.98
C GLY A 257 -1.45 47.52 18.81
N GLY A 258 -0.63 46.87 19.65
CA GLY A 258 0.31 47.55 20.54
C GLY A 258 -0.37 48.19 21.76
N PHE A 259 0.38 49.04 22.47
CA PHE A 259 -0.14 49.84 23.58
C PHE A 259 -0.35 51.28 23.13
N GLY A 260 -1.46 51.91 23.52
CA GLY A 260 -1.73 53.30 23.17
C GLY A 260 -2.56 54.07 24.18
N LEU A 261 -2.45 55.39 24.09
CA LEU A 261 -3.27 56.37 24.80
C LEU A 261 -3.98 57.24 23.77
N THR A 262 -5.23 57.61 24.04
CA THR A 262 -6.06 58.43 23.14
C THR A 262 -6.35 59.76 23.82
N ASP A 263 -6.20 60.87 23.09
CA ASP A 263 -6.56 62.20 23.59
C ASP A 263 -8.09 62.43 23.56
N GLU A 264 -8.55 63.53 24.16
CA GLU A 264 -9.99 63.88 24.19
C GLU A 264 -10.58 64.17 22.80
N LYS A 265 -9.73 64.41 21.80
CA LYS A 265 -10.12 64.63 20.40
C LYS A 265 -10.16 63.32 19.59
N GLY A 266 -9.82 62.19 20.21
CA GLY A 266 -9.80 60.87 19.59
C GLY A 266 -8.51 60.54 18.82
N ASN A 267 -7.42 61.29 19.00
CA ASN A 267 -6.13 60.97 18.40
C ASN A 267 -5.35 59.97 19.25
N ASP A 268 -4.83 58.92 18.62
CA ASP A 268 -4.06 57.87 19.28
C ASP A 268 -2.55 58.15 19.24
N VAL A 269 -1.87 57.90 20.35
CA VAL A 269 -0.41 57.68 20.40
C VAL A 269 -0.18 56.22 20.74
N LYS A 270 0.39 55.46 19.80
CA LYS A 270 0.67 54.03 19.95
C LYS A 270 2.16 53.73 19.92
N ALA A 271 2.56 52.70 20.65
CA ALA A 271 3.88 52.08 20.58
C ALA A 271 3.74 50.56 20.52
N ASP A 272 4.77 49.89 20.02
CA ASP A 272 4.80 48.43 20.04
C ASP A 272 4.70 47.94 21.50
N LEU A 273 3.98 46.86 21.73
CA LEU A 273 3.88 46.28 23.08
C LEU A 273 5.27 45.84 23.55
N GLY A 274 5.67 46.30 24.75
CA GLY A 274 7.03 46.14 25.28
C GLY A 274 7.93 47.36 25.06
N LYS A 275 7.51 48.33 24.25
CA LYS A 275 8.07 49.69 24.22
C LYS A 275 7.22 50.63 25.06
N THR A 276 7.73 51.83 25.32
CA THR A 276 7.05 52.85 26.14
C THR A 276 6.35 53.89 25.27
N VAL A 277 5.18 54.34 25.70
CA VAL A 277 4.55 55.58 25.22
C VAL A 277 4.99 56.73 26.13
N THR A 278 5.51 57.80 25.54
CA THR A 278 5.90 59.01 26.28
C THR A 278 4.66 59.83 26.59
N VAL A 279 4.41 60.09 27.87
CA VAL A 279 3.44 61.11 28.30
C VAL A 279 4.22 62.39 28.52
N GLN A 280 3.89 63.44 27.76
CA GLN A 280 4.58 64.72 27.80
C GLN A 280 3.65 65.78 28.41
N GLY A 281 4.14 66.49 29.42
CA GLY A 281 3.48 67.69 29.93
C GLY A 281 3.72 68.91 29.04
N ASP A 282 2.81 69.88 29.11
CA ASP A 282 2.82 71.11 28.30
C ASP A 282 3.62 72.27 28.94
N GLY A 283 4.37 71.99 30.00
CA GLY A 283 5.15 72.96 30.78
C GLY A 283 4.48 73.34 32.11
N SER A 284 3.16 73.52 32.12
CA SER A 284 2.38 73.67 33.36
C SER A 284 2.20 72.32 34.06
N VAL A 285 2.12 71.24 33.27
CA VAL A 285 2.14 69.86 33.75
C VAL A 285 3.55 69.28 33.66
N LYS A 286 3.99 68.57 34.71
CA LYS A 286 5.21 67.77 34.76
C LYS A 286 4.86 66.29 34.82
N THR A 287 5.64 65.49 34.10
CA THR A 287 5.59 64.03 34.12
C THR A 287 6.96 63.48 34.53
N GLU A 288 7.02 62.58 35.50
CA GLU A 288 8.27 61.94 35.91
C GLU A 288 8.07 60.49 36.36
N VAL A 289 9.08 59.67 36.19
CA VAL A 289 9.09 58.31 36.74
C VAL A 289 9.58 58.37 38.18
N VAL A 290 8.72 57.98 39.12
CA VAL A 290 9.02 57.88 40.55
C VAL A 290 9.03 56.44 40.99
N GLU A 291 9.68 56.16 42.12
CA GLU A 291 9.61 54.88 42.80
C GLU A 291 8.97 55.06 44.18
N LYS A 292 7.89 54.32 44.43
CA LYS A 292 7.19 54.32 45.72
C LYS A 292 6.96 52.88 46.14
N ASP A 293 7.37 52.53 47.35
CA ASP A 293 7.25 51.17 47.91
C ASP A 293 7.87 50.08 46.99
N GLY A 294 9.00 50.40 46.34
CA GLY A 294 9.72 49.48 45.44
C GLY A 294 9.07 49.27 44.07
N LYS A 295 8.08 50.09 43.71
CA LYS A 295 7.39 50.03 42.40
C LYS A 295 7.59 51.34 41.65
N LYS A 296 7.96 51.24 40.38
CA LYS A 296 8.01 52.39 39.46
C LYS A 296 6.59 52.82 39.08
N ALA A 297 6.33 54.11 39.12
CA ALA A 297 5.08 54.73 38.67
C ALA A 297 5.39 55.98 37.83
N LEU A 298 4.48 56.29 36.91
CA LEU A 298 4.50 57.58 36.22
C LEU A 298 3.69 58.58 37.06
N GLN A 299 4.38 59.56 37.65
CA GLN A 299 3.74 60.66 38.36
C GLN A 299 3.44 61.79 37.38
N ILE A 300 2.23 62.34 37.48
CA ILE A 300 1.75 63.50 36.72
C ILE A 300 1.29 64.54 37.73
N GLY A 301 1.75 65.79 37.59
CA GLY A 301 1.42 66.88 38.50
C GLY A 301 1.65 68.25 37.89
N LEU A 302 1.30 69.30 38.62
CA LEU A 302 1.56 70.68 38.20
C LEU A 302 3.00 71.09 38.56
N THR A 303 3.58 71.98 37.76
CA THR A 303 4.83 72.66 38.10
C THR A 303 4.57 73.81 39.09
N ASN A 304 5.65 74.41 39.61
CA ASN A 304 5.55 75.55 40.53
C ASN A 304 4.95 76.81 39.86
N ASN A 305 5.09 76.94 38.54
CA ASN A 305 4.55 78.05 37.77
C ASN A 305 3.55 77.50 36.75
N VAL A 306 2.27 77.75 36.98
CA VAL A 306 1.20 77.31 36.08
C VAL A 306 0.83 78.46 35.15
N THR A 307 1.08 78.27 33.86
CA THR A 307 0.58 79.15 32.81
C THR A 307 -0.78 78.64 32.34
N VAL A 308 -1.79 79.51 32.37
CA VAL A 308 -3.13 79.25 31.84
C VAL A 308 -3.39 80.26 30.74
N GLY A 309 -3.80 79.79 29.56
CA GLY A 309 -3.86 80.59 28.34
C GLY A 309 -2.56 80.61 27.56
N ASN A 310 -2.52 81.40 26.49
CA ASN A 310 -1.37 81.57 25.62
C ASN A 310 -1.38 82.98 25.00
N ASP A 311 -0.38 83.29 24.16
CA ASP A 311 -0.22 84.60 23.51
C ASP A 311 -1.41 85.01 22.62
N LYS A 312 -2.30 84.08 22.28
CA LYS A 312 -3.49 84.30 21.44
C LYS A 312 -4.79 84.28 22.22
N GLU A 313 -4.84 83.56 23.34
CA GLU A 313 -6.05 83.34 24.12
C GLU A 313 -5.78 83.54 25.62
N PRO A 314 -6.43 84.52 26.28
CA PRO A 314 -6.24 84.73 27.70
C PRO A 314 -6.75 83.52 28.48
N GLY A 315 -5.96 83.06 29.44
CA GLY A 315 -6.38 82.02 30.36
C GLY A 315 -7.37 82.53 31.38
N THR A 316 -8.17 81.61 31.90
CA THR A 316 -9.06 81.87 33.02
C THR A 316 -8.90 80.79 34.07
N ILE A 317 -8.83 81.20 35.33
CA ILE A 317 -8.92 80.30 36.49
C ILE A 317 -10.17 80.74 37.24
N THR A 318 -11.11 79.82 37.40
CA THR A 318 -12.41 80.12 38.02
C THR A 318 -12.69 79.17 39.17
N VAL A 319 -13.01 79.73 40.33
CA VAL A 319 -13.60 78.99 41.45
C VAL A 319 -15.10 79.22 41.42
N LYS A 320 -15.87 78.15 41.22
CA LYS A 320 -17.33 78.20 41.23
C LYS A 320 -17.85 78.41 42.66
N GLY A 321 -18.75 79.37 42.83
CA GLY A 321 -19.54 79.59 44.04
C GLY A 321 -20.89 78.87 43.99
N GLU A 322 -21.74 79.11 44.99
CA GLU A 322 -23.08 78.51 45.05
C GLU A 322 -23.93 78.89 43.82
N ASN A 323 -24.82 77.97 43.43
CA ASN A 323 -25.72 78.11 42.28
C ASN A 323 -25.03 78.29 40.92
N GLY A 324 -23.76 77.88 40.78
CA GLY A 324 -23.01 77.87 39.52
C GLY A 324 -22.45 79.22 39.07
N LYS A 325 -22.58 80.26 39.90
CA LYS A 325 -21.96 81.57 39.67
C LYS A 325 -20.48 81.53 39.98
N ASP A 326 -19.68 82.37 39.32
CA ASP A 326 -18.25 82.47 39.59
C ASP A 326 -18.03 83.28 40.88
N GLY A 327 -17.35 82.68 41.87
CA GLY A 327 -17.04 83.34 43.15
C GLY A 327 -15.75 84.17 43.09
N VAL A 328 -14.69 83.55 42.56
CA VAL A 328 -13.40 84.23 42.28
C VAL A 328 -12.97 83.85 40.87
N SER A 329 -12.66 84.85 40.05
CA SER A 329 -12.15 84.65 38.69
C SER A 329 -10.86 85.44 38.49
N ILE A 330 -9.84 84.76 37.98
CA ILE A 330 -8.59 85.37 37.53
C ILE A 330 -8.57 85.22 36.02
N SER A 331 -8.56 86.36 35.31
CA SER A 331 -8.52 86.42 33.85
C SER A 331 -7.33 87.25 33.40
N GLY A 332 -6.59 86.75 32.41
CA GLY A 332 -5.50 87.51 31.79
C GLY A 332 -5.97 88.80 31.11
N LYS A 333 -7.27 88.94 30.82
CA LYS A 333 -7.84 90.13 30.18
C LYS A 333 -8.24 91.21 31.19
N ASP A 334 -8.94 90.80 32.25
CA ASP A 334 -9.64 91.71 33.17
C ASP A 334 -9.00 91.75 34.58
N GLY A 335 -7.94 90.96 34.81
CA GLY A 335 -7.25 90.86 36.10
C GLY A 335 -7.97 89.94 37.09
N ILE A 336 -7.95 90.32 38.37
CA ILE A 336 -8.63 89.59 39.45
C ILE A 336 -10.01 90.21 39.67
N SER A 337 -11.06 89.40 39.58
CA SER A 337 -12.43 89.78 39.95
C SER A 337 -12.88 88.95 41.15
N ILE A 338 -13.32 89.64 42.21
CA ILE A 338 -13.89 89.05 43.42
C ILE A 338 -15.32 89.59 43.54
N LYS A 339 -16.32 88.70 43.52
CA LYS A 339 -17.73 89.09 43.73
C LYS A 339 -18.19 88.63 45.11
N GLY A 340 -18.77 89.57 45.87
CA GLY A 340 -19.41 89.25 47.14
C GLY A 340 -20.79 88.61 46.93
N GLU A 341 -21.41 88.16 48.03
CA GLU A 341 -22.71 87.47 48.05
C GLU A 341 -23.86 88.23 47.33
N ASN A 342 -23.70 89.55 47.12
CA ASN A 342 -24.70 90.43 46.50
C ASN A 342 -24.27 91.11 45.17
N GLY A 343 -23.16 90.70 44.55
CA GLY A 343 -22.70 91.24 43.24
C GLY A 343 -21.33 91.87 43.27
#